data_AF-R9L5D9-F1
#
_entry.id   AF-R9L5D9-F1
#
_cell.length_a   1.000
_cell.length_b   1.000
_cell.length_c   1.000
_cell.angle_alpha   90.00
_cell.angle_beta   90.00
_cell.angle_gamma   90.00
#
_symmetry.space_group_name_H-M   'P 1'
#
loop_
_entity.id
_entity.type
_entity.pdbx_description
1 polymer ?
#
loop_
_entity_poly.entity_id
_entity_poly.type
_entity_poly.pdbx_seq_one_letter_code
_entity_poly.pdbx_strand_id
1 'polypeptide(L)'
;MKMSGTPVKEIMEQLNIRNKTQAETWMRWYRNGEQNRLEQPVGKQYSYGKGPEHTSELGKVKAENRFLKQQLELLKKYNEMERGHRQRL
;
A
#
# COMPACT_ATOMS: atom_id res chain seq x y z
N MET A 1 -14.73 19.50 8.53
CA MET A 1 -14.94 19.02 7.14
C MET A 1 -15.87 17.80 7.19
N LYS A 2 -17.15 17.95 6.79
CA LYS A 2 -18.16 16.88 6.82
C LYS A 2 -18.68 16.67 5.38
N MET A 3 -18.64 15.43 4.88
CA MET A 3 -19.19 15.05 3.58
C MET A 3 -20.69 14.74 3.64
N SER A 4 -21.27 14.59 4.84
CA SER A 4 -22.67 14.15 5.00
C SER A 4 -23.17 14.26 6.45
N GLY A 5 -22.50 15.02 7.32
CA GLY A 5 -22.81 14.99 8.76
C GLY A 5 -22.10 13.87 9.53
N THR A 6 -21.66 12.79 8.86
CA THR A 6 -20.99 11.63 9.47
C THR A 6 -19.67 12.03 10.14
N PRO A 7 -19.54 11.87 11.46
CA PRO A 7 -18.31 12.16 12.19
C PRO A 7 -17.19 11.17 11.80
N VAL A 8 -15.94 11.64 11.78
CA VAL A 8 -14.76 10.78 11.57
C VAL A 8 -14.72 9.61 12.57
N LYS A 9 -15.23 9.82 13.78
CA LYS A 9 -15.34 8.79 14.81
C LYS A 9 -16.21 7.60 14.37
N GLU A 10 -17.35 7.88 13.73
CA GLU A 10 -18.28 6.85 13.25
C GLU A 10 -17.65 6.04 12.11
N ILE A 11 -16.93 6.73 11.20
CA ILE A 11 -16.16 6.09 10.13
C ILE A 11 -15.07 5.18 10.70
N MET A 12 -14.34 5.65 11.72
CA MET A 12 -13.29 4.87 12.37
C MET A 12 -13.85 3.62 13.04
N GLU A 13 -15.02 3.71 13.67
CA GLU A 13 -15.68 2.60 14.35
C GLU A 13 -16.22 1.56 13.35
N GLN A 14 -16.96 2.01 12.33
CA GLN A 14 -17.53 1.13 11.29
C GLN A 14 -16.44 0.41 10.48
N LEU A 15 -15.35 1.11 10.15
CA LEU A 15 -14.26 0.56 9.33
C LEU A 15 -13.11 -0.02 10.17
N ASN A 16 -13.25 -0.05 11.50
CA ASN A 16 -12.22 -0.51 12.44
C ASN A 16 -10.83 0.13 12.21
N ILE A 17 -10.82 1.43 11.88
CA ILE A 17 -9.61 2.22 11.65
C ILE A 17 -9.12 2.77 12.99
N ARG A 18 -7.91 2.37 13.40
CA ARG A 18 -7.33 2.81 14.68
C ARG A 18 -6.82 4.25 14.66
N ASN A 19 -6.37 4.73 13.50
CA ASN A 19 -5.71 6.03 13.37
C ASN A 19 -6.63 7.07 12.72
N LYS A 20 -6.96 8.13 13.47
CA LYS A 20 -7.80 9.24 12.99
C LYS A 20 -7.19 9.98 11.80
N THR A 21 -5.89 10.26 11.83
CA THR A 21 -5.19 10.97 10.75
C THR A 21 -5.20 10.17 9.45
N GLN A 22 -5.17 8.84 9.54
CA GLN A 22 -5.33 7.96 8.37
C GLN A 22 -6.71 8.11 7.74
N ALA A 23 -7.78 8.06 8.54
CA ALA A 23 -9.15 8.27 8.07
C ALA A 23 -9.33 9.67 7.44
N GLU A 24 -8.77 10.71 8.07
CA GLU A 24 -8.82 12.08 7.54
C GLU A 24 -8.06 12.23 6.22
N THR A 25 -6.91 11.57 6.09
CA THR A 25 -6.08 11.58 4.88
C THR A 25 -6.78 10.86 3.73
N TRP A 26 -7.36 9.69 3.98
CA TRP A 26 -8.15 8.95 2.99
C TRP A 26 -9.37 9.74 2.54
N MET A 27 -10.07 10.41 3.46
CA MET A 27 -11.18 11.30 3.14
C MET A 27 -10.75 12.53 2.33
N ARG A 28 -9.52 13.01 2.50
CA ARG A 28 -8.95 14.08 1.67
C ARG A 28 -8.68 13.59 0.24
N TRP A 29 -8.04 12.43 0.10
CA TRP A 29 -7.77 11.85 -1.22
C TRP A 29 -9.05 11.57 -2.00
N TYR A 30 -10.07 11.00 -1.35
CA TYR A 30 -11.38 10.78 -1.96
C TYR A 30 -12.00 12.08 -2.50
N ARG A 31 -11.95 13.16 -1.70
CA ARG A 31 -12.48 14.48 -2.10
C ARG A 31 -11.72 15.12 -3.26
N ASN A 32 -10.42 14.85 -3.34
CA ASN A 32 -9.58 15.35 -4.41
C ASN A 32 -9.64 14.49 -5.68
N GLY A 33 -10.45 13.42 -5.71
CA GLY A 33 -10.44 12.46 -6.82
C GLY A 33 -9.17 11.60 -6.90
N GLU A 34 -8.32 11.63 -5.86
CA GLU A 34 -7.06 10.90 -5.77
C GLU A 34 -7.27 9.45 -5.30
N GLN A 35 -8.34 8.80 -5.79
CA GLN A 35 -8.69 7.43 -5.41
C GLN A 35 -7.59 6.42 -5.78
N ASN A 36 -6.79 6.74 -6.81
CA ASN A 36 -5.59 5.98 -7.21
C ASN A 36 -4.53 5.88 -6.09
N ARG A 37 -4.57 6.73 -5.05
CA ARG A 37 -3.68 6.63 -3.88
C ARG A 37 -4.16 5.62 -2.84
N LEU A 38 -5.45 5.25 -2.87
CA LEU A 38 -6.01 4.19 -2.05
C LEU A 38 -5.63 2.81 -2.61
N GLU A 39 -5.34 2.74 -3.92
CA GLU A 39 -4.73 1.57 -4.55
C GLU A 39 -3.29 1.42 -4.03
N GLN A 40 -3.12 0.54 -3.06
CA GLN A 40 -1.81 0.29 -2.47
C GLN A 40 -0.87 -0.32 -3.52
N PRO A 41 0.33 0.24 -3.71
CA PRO A 41 1.34 -0.42 -4.51
C PRO A 41 1.80 -1.69 -3.78
N VAL A 42 1.86 -2.79 -4.53
CA VAL A 42 2.47 -4.02 -4.06
C VAL A 42 3.90 -3.71 -3.62
N GLY A 43 4.23 -4.07 -2.38
CA GLY A 43 5.51 -3.76 -1.74
C GLY A 43 5.52 -2.63 -0.71
N LYS A 44 4.45 -1.85 -0.55
CA LYS A 44 4.29 -0.96 0.62
C LYS A 44 3.30 -1.55 1.62
N GLN A 45 3.85 -2.28 2.58
CA GLN A 45 3.12 -2.71 3.77
C GLN A 45 2.77 -1.48 4.62
N TYR A 46 1.48 -1.28 4.94
CA TYR A 46 1.14 -0.50 6.14
C TYR A 46 1.80 -1.19 7.33
N SER A 47 2.47 -0.43 8.20
CA SER A 47 3.33 -0.89 9.32
C SER A 47 2.67 -1.82 10.36
N TYR A 48 1.48 -2.37 10.09
CA TYR A 48 0.67 -3.22 10.96
C TYR A 48 0.16 -4.51 10.29
N GLY A 49 0.78 -4.97 9.20
CA GLY A 49 0.57 -6.34 8.67
C GLY A 49 -0.84 -6.65 8.14
N LYS A 50 -1.63 -5.62 7.83
CA LYS A 50 -2.98 -5.76 7.26
C LYS A 50 -2.97 -5.32 5.81
N GLY A 51 -2.64 -6.24 4.91
CA GLY A 51 -2.90 -6.08 3.48
C GLY A 51 -4.40 -6.23 3.18
N PRO A 52 -4.87 -5.80 2.00
CA PRO A 52 -6.25 -6.05 1.59
C PRO A 52 -6.55 -7.55 1.65
N GLU A 53 -7.69 -7.92 2.21
CA GLU A 53 -8.18 -9.29 2.18
C GLU A 53 -8.48 -9.64 0.71
N HIS A 54 -7.77 -10.63 0.17
CA HIS A 54 -8.01 -11.06 -1.19
C HIS A 54 -9.33 -11.81 -1.26
N THR A 55 -10.29 -11.28 -2.01
CA THR A 55 -11.62 -11.87 -2.19
C THR A 55 -11.63 -13.16 -3.01
N SER A 56 -10.50 -13.52 -3.62
CA SER A 56 -10.31 -14.79 -4.35
C SER A 56 -8.86 -15.27 -4.27
N GLU A 57 -8.68 -16.60 -4.26
CA GLU A 57 -7.36 -17.26 -4.28
C GLU A 57 -6.52 -16.83 -5.48
N LEU A 58 -7.13 -16.65 -6.66
CA LEU A 58 -6.42 -16.17 -7.86
C LEU A 58 -5.90 -14.73 -7.68
N GLY A 59 -6.67 -13.88 -7.00
CA GLY A 59 -6.26 -12.52 -6.67
C GLY A 59 -5.05 -12.50 -5.74
N LYS A 60 -5.05 -13.37 -4.73
CA LYS A 60 -3.93 -13.57 -3.80
C LYS A 60 -2.66 -14.02 -4.50
N VAL A 61 -2.74 -15.09 -5.29
CA VAL A 61 -1.60 -15.63 -6.04
C VAL A 61 -1.04 -14.59 -7.01
N LYS A 62 -1.88 -13.81 -7.69
CA LYS A 62 -1.42 -12.72 -8.58
C LYS A 62 -0.70 -11.61 -7.83
N ALA A 63 -1.19 -11.24 -6.64
CA ALA A 63 -0.56 -10.22 -5.80
C ALA A 63 0.80 -10.70 -5.27
N GLU A 64 0.87 -11.93 -4.76
CA GLU A 64 2.10 -12.57 -4.31
C GLU A 64 3.12 -12.68 -5.45
N ASN A 65 2.69 -13.13 -6.63
CA ASN A 65 3.56 -13.23 -7.81
C ASN A 65 4.13 -11.87 -8.23
N ARG A 66 3.30 -10.81 -8.16
CA ARG A 66 3.76 -9.43 -8.43
C ARG A 66 4.79 -8.97 -7.40
N PHE A 67 4.55 -9.25 -6.11
CA PHE A 67 5.47 -8.91 -5.02
C PHE A 67 6.82 -9.62 -5.17
N LEU A 68 6.81 -10.93 -5.42
CA LEU A 68 8.03 -11.72 -5.63
C LEU A 68 8.83 -11.23 -6.84
N LYS A 69 8.16 -10.86 -7.94
CA LYS A 69 8.83 -10.26 -9.11
C LYS A 69 9.56 -8.96 -8.76
N GLN A 70 8.94 -8.09 -7.96
CA GLN A 70 9.57 -6.85 -7.50
C GLN A 70 10.80 -7.12 -6.62
N GLN A 71 10.73 -8.11 -5.71
CA GLN A 71 11.89 -8.51 -4.91
C GLN A 71 13.06 -8.99 -5.79
N LEU A 72 12.76 -9.81 -6.81
CA LEU A 72 13.77 -10.28 -7.75
C LEU A 72 14.40 -9.12 -8.55
N GLU A 73 13.62 -8.13 -8.98
CA GLU A 73 14.15 -6.94 -9.65
C GLU A 73 15.11 -6.13 -8.76
N LEU A 74 14.75 -5.96 -7.48
CA LEU A 74 15.62 -5.27 -6.50
C LEU A 74 16.94 -6.01 -6.32
N LEU A 75 16.90 -7.34 -6.16
CA LEU A 75 18.09 -8.17 -6.04
C LEU A 75 18.98 -8.12 -7.29
N LYS A 76 18.37 -8.12 -8.49
CA LYS A 76 19.10 -7.96 -9.76
C LYS A 76 19.83 -6.61 -9.81
N LYS A 77 19.13 -5.52 -9.49
CA LYS A 77 19.73 -4.17 -9.40
C LYS A 77 20.89 -4.13 -8.42
N TYR A 78 20.75 -4.76 -7.25
CA TYR A 78 21.81 -4.83 -6.26
C TYR A 78 23.05 -5.55 -6.80
N ASN A 79 22.86 -6.72 -7.45
CA ASN A 79 23.96 -7.47 -8.04
C ASN A 79 24.69 -6.69 -9.16
N GLU A 80 23.95 -5.91 -9.96
CA GLU A 80 24.54 -5.03 -10.98
C GLU A 80 25.39 -3.92 -10.34
N MET A 81 24.89 -3.30 -9.27
CA MET A 81 25.65 -2.29 -8.52
C MET A 81 26.92 -2.88 -7.89
N GLU A 82 26.82 -4.05 -7.25
CA GLU A 82 27.95 -4.81 -6.69
C GLU A 82 29.02 -5.10 -7.76
N ARG A 83 28.60 -5.57 -8.94
CA ARG A 83 29.51 -5.80 -10.06
C ARG A 83 30.21 -4.51 -10.51
N GLY A 84 29.45 -3.43 -10.66
CA GLY A 84 30.00 -2.12 -11.01
C GLY A 84 30.98 -1.59 -9.97
N HIS A 85 30.72 -1.82 -8.67
CA HIS A 85 31.63 -1.44 -7.60
C HIS A 85 32.94 -2.24 -7.66
N ARG A 86 32.88 -3.57 -7.84
CA ARG A 86 34.06 -4.43 -7.96
C ARG A 86 34.96 -4.08 -9.15
N GLN A 87 34.38 -3.58 -10.24
CA GLN A 87 35.12 -3.15 -11.43
C GLN A 87 35.82 -1.79 -11.27
N ARG A 88 35.45 -1.01 -10.25
CA ARG A 88 36.04 0.30 -9.95
C ARG A 88 37.14 0.24 -8.88
N LEU A 89 37.33 -0.92 -8.25
CA LEU A 89 38.44 -1.25 -7.35
C LEU A 89 39.60 -1.81 -8.17
#